data_AF-A0AAJ1WC31-F1
#
_entry.id   AF-A0AAJ1WC31-F1
#
_cell.length_a   1.000
_cell.length_b   1.000
_cell.length_c   1.000
_cell.angle_alpha   90.00
_cell.angle_beta   90.00
_cell.angle_gamma   90.00
#
_symmetry.space_group_name_H-M   'P 1'
#
loop_
_entity.id
_entity.type
_entity.pdbx_description
1 polymer ?
#
loop_
_entity_poly.entity_id
_entity_poly.type
_entity_poly.pdbx_seq_one_letter_code
_entity_poly.pdbx_strand_id
1 'polypeptide(L)' 'MEFKTFEEDTRYELEEKLNEFAKNNEIQHISLTASKSGCTTYYAAVVSYVSQ' A
#
# COMPACT_ATOMS: atom_id res chain seq x y z
N MET A 1 -1.09 -11.12 -15.92
CA MET A 1 -0.35 -10.60 -14.74
C MET A 1 -0.96 -11.30 -13.55
N GLU A 2 -0.24 -12.21 -12.88
CA GLU A 2 -0.76 -12.85 -11.67
C GLU A 2 -0.82 -11.81 -10.56
N PHE A 3 -2.02 -11.52 -10.05
CA PHE A 3 -2.19 -10.70 -8.86
C PHE A 3 -1.68 -11.52 -7.68
N LYS A 4 -0.45 -11.27 -7.24
CA LYS A 4 0.07 -11.88 -6.01
C LYS A 4 -0.81 -11.42 -4.85
N THR A 5 -1.38 -12.39 -4.15
CA THR A 5 -2.05 -12.12 -2.89
C THR A 5 -0.99 -11.69 -1.89
N PHE A 6 -1.06 -10.47 -1.36
CA PHE A 6 -0.11 -10.02 -0.34
C PHE A 6 -0.50 -10.68 0.98
N GLU A 7 0.37 -11.53 1.50
CA GLU A 7 0.31 -11.95 2.90
C GLU A 7 0.66 -10.76 3.79
N GLU A 8 0.19 -10.77 5.04
CA GLU A 8 0.24 -9.60 5.92
C GLU A 8 1.68 -9.09 6.16
N ASP A 9 2.64 -10.01 6.26
CA ASP A 9 4.07 -9.69 6.40
C ASP A 9 4.63 -8.99 5.14
N THR A 10 4.21 -9.44 3.95
CA THR A 10 4.65 -8.82 2.68
C THR A 10 4.03 -7.44 2.44
N ARG A 11 2.88 -7.14 3.06
CA ARG A 11 2.25 -5.82 3.00
C ARG A 11 3.11 -4.76 3.69
N TYR A 12 3.57 -5.05 4.91
CA TYR A 12 4.34 -4.07 5.69
C TYR A 12 5.69 -3.76 5.02
N GLU A 13 6.40 -4.77 4.51
CA GLU A 13 7.63 -4.55 3.75
C GLU A 13 7.41 -3.71 2.50
N LEU A 14 6.28 -3.90 1.80
CA LEU A 14 5.95 -3.12 0.63
C LEU A 14 5.58 -1.68 1.00
N GLU A 15 4.78 -1.47 2.06
CA GLU A 15 4.48 -0.14 2.60
C GLU A 15 5.76 0.61 2.95
N GLU A 16 6.72 -0.03 3.64
CA GLU A 16 8.00 0.59 3.99
C GLU A 16 8.76 1.06 2.75
N LYS A 17 8.96 0.16 1.76
CA LYS A 17 9.65 0.49 0.50
C LYS A 17 8.96 1.61 -0.27
N LEU A 18 7.63 1.61 -0.31
CA LEU A 18 6.84 2.66 -0.97
C LEU A 18 6.99 4.00 -0.25
N ASN A 19 6.96 4.02 1.08
CA ASN A 19 7.18 5.22 1.86
C ASN A 19 8.62 5.73 1.73
N GLU A 20 9.62 4.86 1.71
CA GLU A 20 11.01 5.26 1.46
C GLU A 20 11.19 5.89 0.07
N PHE A 21 10.58 5.31 -0.97
CA PHE A 21 10.55 5.91 -2.30
C PHE A 21 9.83 7.27 -2.30
N ALA A 22 8.73 7.38 -1.55
CA ALA A 22 7.90 8.57 -1.47
C ALA A 22 8.54 9.74 -0.71
N LYS A 23 9.49 9.50 0.21
CA LYS A 23 10.18 10.54 1.02
C LYS A 23 10.78 11.69 0.20
N ASN A 24 11.12 11.45 -1.06
CA ASN A 24 11.70 12.46 -1.96
C ASN A 24 10.66 13.23 -2.78
N ASN A 25 9.37 13.01 -2.55
CA ASN A 25 8.26 13.63 -3.26
C ASN A 25 7.34 14.39 -2.27
N GLU A 26 6.31 15.07 -2.78
CA GLU A 26 5.26 15.73 -1.97
C GLU A 26 4.33 14.73 -1.24
N ILE A 27 4.67 13.44 -1.27
CA ILE A 27 3.90 12.36 -0.65
C ILE A 27 4.39 12.21 0.79
N GLN A 28 3.48 12.41 1.72
CA GLN A 28 3.75 12.28 3.15
C GLN A 28 3.74 10.82 3.60
N HIS A 29 2.77 10.04 3.12
CA HIS A 29 2.60 8.66 3.56
C HIS A 29 1.76 7.83 2.56
N ILE A 30 2.14 6.57 2.38
CA ILE A 30 1.38 5.57 1.62
C ILE A 30 1.03 4.42 2.57
N SER A 31 -0.25 4.04 2.65
CA SER A 31 -0.69 2.84 3.36
C SER A 31 -1.50 1.93 2.46
N LEU A 32 -1.33 0.63 2.62
CA LEU A 32 -1.98 -0.45 1.92
C LEU A 32 -2.93 -1.18 2.88
N THR A 33 -4.12 -1.49 2.39
CA THR A 33 -5.06 -2.35 3.10
C THR A 33 -5.61 -3.40 2.16
N ALA A 34 -5.91 -4.56 2.73
CA ALA A 34 -6.57 -5.65 2.04
C ALA A 34 -7.81 -6.08 2.83
N SER A 35 -8.88 -6.39 2.11
CA SER A 35 -10.10 -6.93 2.71
C SER A 35 -10.59 -8.12 1.89
N LYS A 36 -11.06 -9.18 2.55
CA LYS A 36 -11.65 -10.35 1.89
C LYS A 36 -13.17 -10.26 1.99
N SER A 37 -13.85 -10.42 0.85
CA SER A 37 -15.30 -10.63 0.80
C SER A 37 -15.59 -11.86 -0.04
N GLY A 38 -16.09 -12.93 0.60
CA GLY A 38 -16.22 -14.25 -0.02
C GLY A 38 -14.87 -14.80 -0.49
N CYS A 39 -14.81 -15.21 -1.75
CA CYS A 39 -13.58 -15.69 -2.41
C CYS A 39 -12.75 -14.56 -3.05
N THR A 40 -13.13 -13.29 -2.86
CA THR A 40 -12.48 -12.14 -3.48
C THR A 40 -11.66 -11.36 -2.46
N THR A 41 -10.41 -11.07 -2.79
CA THR A 41 -9.55 -10.15 -2.01
C THR A 41 -9.50 -8.79 -2.73
N TYR A 42 -9.82 -7.74 -1.99
CA TYR A 42 -9.76 -6.35 -2.42
C TYR A 42 -8.50 -5.72 -1.84
N TYR A 43 -7.81 -4.91 -2.65
CA TYR A 43 -6.66 -4.14 -2.22
C TYR A 43 -6.97 -2.65 -2.41
N ALA A 44 -6.60 -1.84 -1.43
CA ALA A 44 -6.68 -0.40 -1.53
C ALA A 44 -5.36 0.22 -1.06
N ALA A 45 -4.99 1.34 -1.69
CA ALA A 45 -3.86 2.16 -1.30
C ALA A 45 -4.38 3.57 -0.97
N VAL A 46 -3.97 4.10 0.17
CA VAL A 46 -4.23 5.48 0.59
C VAL A 46 -2.93 6.24 0.46
N VAL A 47 -2.95 7.34 -0.29
CA VAL A 47 -1.80 8.22 -0.49
C VAL A 47 -2.12 9.57 0.13
N SER A 48 -1.31 9.96 1.12
CA SER A 48 -1.42 11.25 1.81
C SER A 48 -0.38 12.21 1.23
N TYR A 49 -0.82 13.42 0.90
CA TYR A 49 0.04 14.48 0.35
C TYR A 49 0.18 15.59 1.38
N VAL A 50 1.33 16.28 1.35
CA VAL A 50 1.48 17.53 2.09
C VAL A 50 0.62 18.58 1.38
N SER A 51 -0.44 19.08 2.04
CA SER A 51 -1.19 20.22 1.50
C SER A 51 -0.25 21.42 1.45
N GLN A 52 -0.05 21.98 0.25
CA GLN A 52 0.57 23.30 0.08
C GLN A 52 -0.28 24.39 0.71
#